data_AF-A0A7Y5EQG7-F1
#
_entry.id   AF-A0A7Y5EQG7-F1
#
_cell.length_a   1.000
_cell.length_b   1.000
_cell.length_c   1.000
_cell.angle_alpha   90.00
_cell.angle_beta   90.00
_cell.angle_gamma   90.00
#
_symmetry.space_group_name_H-M   'P 1'
#
loop_
_entity.id
_entity.type
_entity.pdbx_description
1 polymer ?
#
loop_
_entity_poly.entity_id
_entity_poly.type
_entity_poly.pdbx_seq_one_letter_code
_entity_poly.pdbx_strand_id
1 'polypeptide(L)'
;MIQVGNVRLTAQWRRFGGDEGVDLQIHVQQNGTWREAIRFDCFLRHPHYHLDPYGHERILDIADPDPLGWSLKQIETQLPELLAKAGYANVEIEQDELTAAFPKIVEMAEAANR
;
A
#
# COMPACT_ATOMS: atom_id res chain seq x y z
N MET A 1 -9.46 -2.86 7.15
CA MET A 1 -8.74 -1.58 7.35
C MET A 1 -7.98 -1.69 8.66
N ILE A 2 -6.70 -1.35 8.63
CA ILE A 2 -5.81 -1.29 9.80
C ILE A 2 -5.21 0.11 9.83
N GLN A 3 -5.22 0.75 10.98
CA GLN A 3 -4.67 2.08 11.17
C GLN A 3 -3.43 2.01 12.07
N VAL A 4 -2.36 2.69 11.66
CA VAL A 4 -1.12 2.89 12.40
C VAL A 4 -0.82 4.39 12.36
N GLY A 5 -0.95 5.07 13.50
CA GLY A 5 -0.89 6.52 13.57
C GLY A 5 -1.77 7.23 12.51
N ASN A 6 -1.12 8.03 11.66
CA ASN A 6 -1.74 8.80 10.57
C ASN A 6 -1.81 8.03 9.24
N VAL A 7 -1.62 6.71 9.26
CA VAL A 7 -1.66 5.84 8.08
C VAL A 7 -2.74 4.79 8.21
N ARG A 8 -3.49 4.56 7.13
CA ARG A 8 -4.49 3.49 7.02
C ARG A 8 -4.14 2.57 5.87
N LEU A 9 -4.16 1.28 6.15
CA LEU A 9 -3.96 0.22 5.18
C LEU A 9 -5.28 -0.52 4.94
N THR A 10 -5.58 -0.79 3.68
CA THR A 10 -6.72 -1.61 3.26
C THR A 10 -6.28 -2.61 2.21
N ALA A 11 -6.96 -3.76 2.17
CA ALA A 11 -6.79 -4.76 1.12
C ALA A 11 -8.16 -5.15 0.56
N GLN A 12 -8.24 -5.40 -0.74
CA GLN A 12 -9.42 -5.93 -1.42
C GLN A 12 -9.04 -6.68 -2.70
N TRP A 13 -9.87 -7.63 -3.13
CA TRP A 13 -9.78 -8.14 -4.50
C TRP A 13 -10.35 -7.09 -5.46
N ARG A 14 -9.60 -6.77 -6.52
CA ARG A 14 -10.01 -5.78 -7.51
C ARG A 14 -9.93 -6.37 -8.91
N ARG A 15 -10.94 -6.09 -9.73
CA ARG A 15 -10.99 -6.39 -11.17
C ARG A 15 -10.96 -5.09 -11.95
N PHE A 16 -9.99 -4.92 -12.84
CA PHE A 16 -9.84 -3.69 -13.61
C PHE A 16 -9.11 -3.94 -14.94
N GLY A 17 -9.54 -3.31 -16.03
CA GLY A 17 -8.87 -3.43 -17.34
C GLY A 17 -8.79 -4.87 -17.87
N GLY A 18 -9.67 -5.75 -17.40
CA GLY A 18 -9.65 -7.18 -17.70
C GLY A 18 -8.63 -7.99 -16.89
N ASP A 19 -7.83 -7.36 -16.04
CA ASP A 19 -6.91 -8.00 -15.08
C ASP A 19 -7.55 -8.03 -13.68
N GLU A 20 -6.94 -8.77 -12.77
CA GLU A 20 -7.41 -8.87 -11.39
C GLU A 20 -6.31 -9.24 -10.40
N GLY A 21 -6.54 -8.97 -9.13
CA GLY A 21 -5.66 -9.37 -8.04
C GLY A 21 -5.94 -8.60 -6.75
N VAL A 22 -5.08 -8.80 -5.76
CA VAL A 22 -5.15 -8.04 -4.51
C VAL A 22 -4.66 -6.62 -4.74
N ASP A 23 -5.47 -5.68 -4.30
CA ASP A 23 -5.18 -4.26 -4.24
C ASP A 23 -4.90 -3.88 -2.78
N LEU A 24 -3.71 -3.35 -2.51
CA LEU A 24 -3.31 -2.81 -1.20
C LEU A 24 -3.23 -1.29 -1.27
N GLN A 25 -4.07 -0.59 -0.51
CA GLN A 25 -4.07 0.88 -0.49
C GLN A 25 -3.56 1.41 0.84
N ILE A 26 -2.70 2.42 0.75
CA ILE A 26 -2.13 3.15 1.87
C ILE A 26 -2.66 4.57 1.78
N HIS A 27 -3.44 4.96 2.79
CA HIS A 27 -3.95 6.32 2.94
C HIS A 27 -3.22 7.04 4.06
N VAL A 28 -2.97 8.33 3.86
CA VAL A 28 -2.38 9.21 4.86
C VAL A 28 -3.37 10.28 5.28
N GLN A 29 -3.35 10.64 6.56
CA GLN A 29 -4.14 11.76 7.08
C GLN A 29 -3.36 13.07 6.93
N GLN A 30 -3.95 14.04 6.22
CA GLN A 30 -3.42 15.39 6.10
C GLN A 30 -4.55 16.40 6.24
N ASN A 31 -4.39 17.38 7.15
CA ASN A 31 -5.38 18.44 7.40
C ASN A 31 -6.81 17.91 7.62
N GLY A 32 -6.95 16.84 8.40
CA GLY A 32 -8.24 16.22 8.71
C GLY A 32 -8.85 15.37 7.58
N THR A 33 -8.18 15.26 6.43
CA THR A 33 -8.65 14.47 5.27
C THR A 33 -7.73 13.28 5.04
N TRP A 34 -8.30 12.13 4.70
CA TRP A 34 -7.54 10.95 4.27
C TRP A 34 -7.36 10.97 2.75
N ARG A 35 -6.14 10.76 2.28
CA ARG A 35 -5.80 10.69 0.85
C ARG A 35 -5.05 9.40 0.56
N GLU A 36 -5.35 8.77 -0.56
CA GLU A 36 -4.55 7.66 -1.06
C GLU A 36 -3.16 8.20 -1.42
N ALA A 37 -2.12 7.58 -0.86
CA ALA A 37 -0.73 7.96 -1.11
C ALA A 37 -0.03 6.92 -1.98
N ILE A 38 -0.28 5.65 -1.70
CA ILE A 38 0.33 4.52 -2.39
C ILE A 38 -0.75 3.46 -2.61
N ARG A 39 -0.75 2.84 -3.79
CA ARG A 39 -1.58 1.68 -4.09
C ARG A 39 -0.75 0.60 -4.77
N PHE A 40 -0.73 -0.61 -4.24
CA PHE A 40 -0.13 -1.77 -4.91
C PHE A 40 -1.24 -2.60 -5.56
N ASP A 41 -1.34 -2.53 -6.88
CA ASP A 41 -2.20 -3.40 -7.67
C ASP A 41 -1.41 -4.69 -7.97
N CYS A 42 -1.51 -5.68 -7.07
CA CYS A 42 -0.84 -6.98 -7.18
C CYS A 42 -1.59 -7.90 -8.16
N PHE A 43 -1.79 -7.41 -9.38
CA PHE A 43 -2.57 -8.08 -10.40
C PHE A 43 -1.83 -9.27 -11.04
N LEU A 44 -2.60 -10.22 -11.55
CA LEU A 44 -2.09 -11.48 -12.08
C LEU A 44 -1.27 -11.33 -13.36
N ARG A 45 -1.58 -10.35 -14.23
CA ARG A 45 -0.86 -10.18 -15.51
C ARG A 45 0.07 -8.98 -15.54
N HIS A 46 -0.36 -7.86 -14.97
CA HIS A 46 0.42 -6.62 -14.95
C HIS A 46 0.48 -6.04 -13.54
N PRO A 47 1.23 -6.66 -12.61
CA PRO A 47 1.37 -6.11 -11.27
C PRO A 47 2.16 -4.79 -11.29
N HIS A 48 1.62 -3.78 -10.63
CA HIS A 48 2.21 -2.44 -10.59
C HIS A 48 1.82 -1.73 -9.29
N TYR A 49 2.49 -0.62 -8.99
CA TYR A 49 2.11 0.23 -7.88
C TYR A 49 2.09 1.70 -8.30
N HIS A 50 1.20 2.43 -7.64
CA HIS A 50 0.95 3.85 -7.81
C HIS A 50 1.57 4.59 -6.64
N LEU A 51 2.28 5.67 -6.94
CA LEU A 51 2.63 6.70 -5.98
C LEU A 51 1.86 7.95 -6.39
N ASP A 52 1.06 8.52 -5.49
CA ASP A 52 0.26 9.72 -5.78
C ASP A 52 0.71 10.94 -4.95
N PRO A 53 1.78 11.64 -5.38
CA PRO A 53 2.15 12.93 -4.84
C PRO A 53 1.15 14.01 -5.26
N TYR A 54 0.13 14.21 -4.42
CA TYR A 54 -0.82 15.30 -4.51
C TYR A 54 -1.62 15.36 -5.84
N GLY A 55 -1.98 14.21 -6.40
CA GLY A 55 -2.73 14.10 -7.67
C GLY A 55 -1.84 13.93 -8.90
N HIS A 56 -0.53 13.73 -8.73
CA HIS A 56 0.43 13.51 -9.80
C HIS A 56 0.89 12.04 -9.84
N GLU A 57 -0.06 11.15 -10.14
CA GLU A 57 0.14 9.69 -10.11
C GLU A 57 1.35 9.26 -10.95
N ARG A 58 2.16 8.39 -10.35
CA ARG A 58 3.28 7.69 -10.97
C ARG A 58 3.05 6.19 -10.85
N ILE A 59 3.01 5.51 -11.98
CA ILE A 59 2.84 4.06 -12.07
C ILE A 59 4.19 3.41 -12.30
N LEU A 60 4.50 2.39 -11.50
CA LEU A 60 5.77 1.66 -11.52
C LEU A 60 5.48 0.16 -11.56
N ASP A 61 6.17 -0.57 -12.43
CA ASP A 61 6.00 -2.02 -12.54
C ASP A 61 6.55 -2.74 -11.30
N ILE A 62 5.90 -3.84 -10.92
CA ILE A 62 6.41 -4.78 -9.91
C ILE A 62 7.10 -5.93 -10.66
N ALA A 63 8.42 -5.96 -10.63
CA ALA A 63 9.23 -6.99 -11.27
C ALA A 63 9.55 -8.16 -10.32
N ASP A 64 8.53 -8.74 -9.69
CA ASP A 64 8.65 -9.86 -8.75
C ASP A 64 7.59 -10.94 -9.08
N PRO A 65 7.95 -12.24 -9.08
CA PRO A 65 6.99 -13.32 -9.32
C PRO A 65 5.90 -13.46 -8.24
N ASP A 66 6.13 -12.94 -7.04
CA ASP A 66 5.12 -12.82 -5.98
C ASP A 66 4.85 -11.34 -5.68
N PRO A 67 3.99 -10.67 -6.47
CA PRO A 67 3.78 -9.24 -6.33
C PRO A 67 3.14 -8.87 -4.98
N LEU A 68 2.32 -9.75 -4.40
CA LEU A 68 1.70 -9.52 -3.10
C LEU A 68 2.73 -9.62 -1.96
N GLY A 69 3.53 -10.69 -1.94
CA GLY A 69 4.60 -10.85 -0.96
C GLY A 69 5.66 -9.75 -1.06
N TRP A 70 6.02 -9.35 -2.30
CA TRP A 70 6.91 -8.21 -2.53
C TRP A 70 6.34 -6.91 -1.96
N SER A 71 5.07 -6.62 -2.22
CA SER A 71 4.40 -5.40 -1.77
C SER A 71 4.30 -5.33 -0.24
N LEU A 72 3.93 -6.44 0.41
CA LEU A 72 3.93 -6.56 1.87
C LEU A 72 5.33 -6.27 2.44
N LYS A 73 6.37 -6.86 1.86
CA LYS A 73 7.76 -6.61 2.28
C LYS A 73 8.17 -5.12 2.14
N GLN A 74 7.72 -4.45 1.08
CA GLN A 74 7.97 -3.01 0.94
C GLN A 74 7.24 -2.20 2.02
N ILE A 75 5.99 -2.55 2.35
CA ILE A 75 5.23 -1.90 3.42
C ILE A 75 5.89 -2.12 4.78
N GLU A 76 6.43 -3.31 5.05
CA GLU A 76 7.08 -3.59 6.34
C GLU A 76 8.38 -2.80 6.53
N THR A 77 9.19 -2.72 5.47
CA THR A 77 10.59 -2.33 5.58
C THR A 77 10.93 -0.96 4.97
N GLN A 78 10.05 -0.40 4.13
CA GLN A 78 10.34 0.80 3.33
C GLN A 78 9.16 1.80 3.29
N LEU A 79 8.15 1.65 4.16
CA LEU A 79 6.96 2.50 4.12
C LEU A 79 7.26 4.00 4.29
N PRO A 80 8.14 4.44 5.22
CA PRO A 80 8.52 5.85 5.32
C PRO A 80 9.13 6.40 4.01
N GLU A 81 10.04 5.66 3.39
CA GLU A 81 10.69 6.02 2.13
C GLU A 81 9.69 6.08 0.97
N LEU A 82 8.75 5.15 0.92
CA LEU A 82 7.68 5.15 -0.07
C LEU A 82 6.74 6.35 0.11
N LEU A 83 6.36 6.67 1.34
CA LEU A 83 5.56 7.87 1.62
C LEU A 83 6.30 9.15 1.22
N ALA A 84 7.61 9.23 1.47
CA ALA A 84 8.41 10.35 1.00
C ALA A 84 8.39 10.48 -0.53
N LYS A 85 8.51 9.36 -1.26
CA LYS A 85 8.39 9.34 -2.74
C LYS A 85 6.98 9.69 -3.22
N ALA A 86 5.96 9.37 -2.44
CA ALA A 86 4.57 9.78 -2.66
C ALA A 86 4.28 11.21 -2.19
N GLY A 87 5.28 12.01 -1.80
CA GLY A 87 5.11 13.42 -1.43
C GLY A 87 4.73 13.67 0.04
N TYR A 88 4.72 12.63 0.88
CA TYR A 88 4.29 12.67 2.28
C TYR A 88 5.46 12.44 3.26
N ALA A 89 6.62 13.04 3.00
CA ALA A 89 7.83 12.89 3.83
C ALA A 89 7.68 13.34 5.30
N ASN A 90 6.66 14.15 5.61
CA ASN A 90 6.37 14.64 6.96
C ASN A 90 5.37 13.75 7.73
N VAL A 91 4.91 12.65 7.12
CA VAL A 91 4.04 11.69 7.82
C VAL A 91 4.93 10.77 8.64
N GLU A 92 4.92 10.97 9.95
CA GLU A 92 5.63 10.12 10.89
C GLU A 92 4.89 8.79 11.09
N ILE A 93 5.65 7.70 11.11
CA ILE A 93 5.18 6.35 11.43
C ILE A 93 6.08 5.79 12.50
N GLU A 94 5.48 5.38 13.61
CA GLU A 94 6.18 4.63 14.65
C GLU A 94 6.45 3.20 14.17
N GLN A 95 7.72 2.88 13.91
CA GLN A 95 8.12 1.57 13.34
C GLN A 95 7.67 0.39 14.22
N ASP A 96 7.69 0.56 15.54
CA ASP A 96 7.25 -0.49 16.48
C ASP A 96 5.73 -0.74 16.36
N GLU A 97 4.92 0.31 16.17
CA GLU A 97 3.48 0.16 15.94
C GLU A 97 3.19 -0.51 14.60
N LEU A 98 3.92 -0.14 13.55
CA LEU A 98 3.81 -0.78 12.24
C LEU A 98 4.15 -2.27 12.33
N THR A 99 5.26 -2.59 12.99
CA THR A 99 5.73 -3.97 13.20
C THR A 99 4.70 -4.78 13.99
N ALA A 100 4.13 -4.20 15.05
CA ALA A 100 3.09 -4.86 15.86
C ALA A 100 1.78 -5.09 15.08
N ALA A 101 1.44 -4.19 14.16
CA ALA A 101 0.25 -4.30 13.30
C ALA A 101 0.47 -5.23 12.10
N PHE A 102 1.72 -5.48 11.70
CA PHE A 102 2.07 -6.16 10.46
C PHE A 102 1.45 -7.56 10.29
N PRO A 103 1.40 -8.44 11.31
CA PRO A 103 0.71 -9.72 11.18
C PRO A 103 -0.76 -9.59 10.75
N LYS A 104 -1.48 -8.59 11.27
CA LYS A 104 -2.87 -8.34 10.88
C LYS A 104 -2.98 -7.78 9.47
N ILE A 105 -1.98 -7.02 9.00
CA ILE A 105 -1.92 -6.50 7.62
C ILE A 105 -1.78 -7.67 6.65
N VAL A 106 -0.92 -8.64 6.97
CA VAL A 106 -0.77 -9.88 6.18
C VAL A 106 -2.08 -10.67 6.17
N GLU A 107 -2.69 -10.93 7.34
CA GLU A 107 -3.99 -11.63 7.42
C GLU A 107 -5.08 -10.93 6.59
N MET A 108 -5.15 -9.60 6.62
CA MET A 108 -6.10 -8.80 5.83
C MET A 108 -5.85 -8.96 4.32
N ALA A 109 -4.58 -8.96 3.89
CA ALA A 109 -4.20 -9.15 2.50
C ALA A 109 -4.51 -10.58 2.00
N GLU A 110 -4.20 -11.59 2.80
CA GLU A 110 -4.52 -12.98 2.50
C GLU A 110 -6.02 -13.25 2.45
N ALA A 111 -6.80 -12.62 3.33
CA ALA A 111 -8.25 -12.72 3.32
C ALA A 111 -8.87 -12.08 2.06
N ALA A 112 -8.25 -11.03 1.53
CA ALA A 112 -8.66 -10.40 0.27
C ALA A 112 -8.26 -11.23 -0.96
N ASN A 113 -7.32 -12.16 -0.84
CA ASN A 113 -6.84 -13.03 -1.90
C ASN A 113 -7.68 -14.32 -2.07
N ARG A 114 -8.95 -14.31 -1.64
CA ARG A 114 -9.85 -15.47 -1.58
C ARG A 114 -11.11 -15.27 -2.40
#